data_AF-A0A0W0ZJD7-F1
#
_entry.id   AF-A0A0W0ZJD7-F1
#
_cell.length_a   1.000
_cell.length_b   1.000
_cell.length_c   1.000
_cell.angle_alpha   90.00
_cell.angle_beta   90.00
_cell.angle_gamma   90.00
#
_symmetry.space_group_name_H-M   'P 1'
#
loop_
_entity.id
_entity.type
_entity.pdbx_description
1 polymer ?
#
loop_
_entity_poly.entity_id
_entity_poly.type
_entity_poly.pdbx_seq_one_letter_code
_entity_poly.pdbx_strand_id
1 'polypeptide(L)'
;MAETFYLIKKSILFDFFHAEESIMKFPNKTAYELRQYFNQLTLTQLIEINRSYEPHFYRLDDRISQCTVGLISVNARLIALTQRKQAYEQTLEAVELREAEYQKVLASVLDDSSRTGRFLARKALSASPMETYDFELFNIETEISRVSNKIEQLIETSTDLEQKKRRAVSELRTLNSVIEEKRQYLADASQTAQPSIS
;
A
#
# COMPACT_ATOMS: atom_id res chain seq x y z
N MET A 1 37.10 23.16 8.05
CA MET A 1 36.29 22.94 6.83
C MET A 1 36.47 21.56 6.19
N ALA A 2 37.38 20.70 6.65
CA ALA A 2 37.58 19.35 6.09
C ALA A 2 36.71 18.26 6.75
N GLU A 3 36.34 18.40 8.02
CA GLU A 3 35.58 17.37 8.76
C GLU A 3 34.10 17.28 8.38
N THR A 4 33.44 18.40 8.06
CA THR A 4 32.04 18.42 7.61
C THR A 4 31.85 17.75 6.25
N PHE A 5 32.85 17.83 5.35
CA PHE A 5 32.80 17.15 4.04
C PHE A 5 32.95 15.63 4.14
N TYR A 6 33.68 15.14 5.14
CA TYR A 6 33.89 13.72 5.36
C TYR A 6 32.66 13.03 5.98
N LEU A 7 31.94 13.75 6.84
CA LEU A 7 30.66 13.30 7.43
C LEU A 7 29.52 13.22 6.39
N ILE A 8 29.45 14.16 5.44
CA ILE A 8 28.45 14.13 4.35
C ILE A 8 28.70 12.95 3.39
N LYS A 9 29.97 12.65 3.06
CA LYS A 9 30.32 11.52 2.20
C LYS A 9 30.01 10.16 2.84
N LYS A 10 30.21 10.01 4.16
CA LYS A 10 29.88 8.76 4.87
C LYS A 10 28.38 8.53 5.01
N SER A 11 27.58 9.58 5.20
CA SER A 11 26.12 9.46 5.29
C SER A 11 25.50 8.99 3.97
N ILE A 12 25.89 9.59 2.84
CA ILE A 12 25.23 9.37 1.55
C ILE A 12 25.63 8.02 0.91
N LEU A 13 26.88 7.58 1.09
CA LEU A 13 27.32 6.25 0.61
C LEU A 13 26.74 5.11 1.46
N PHE A 14 26.49 5.35 2.76
CA PHE A 14 25.84 4.36 3.63
C PHE A 14 24.36 4.20 3.26
N ASP A 15 23.65 5.31 2.99
CA ASP A 15 22.27 5.29 2.47
C ASP A 15 22.17 4.62 1.09
N PHE A 16 23.22 4.69 0.28
CA PHE A 16 23.27 4.09 -1.06
C PHE A 16 23.38 2.55 -1.04
N PHE A 17 24.16 1.99 -0.10
CA PHE A 17 24.41 0.55 -0.01
C PHE A 17 23.46 -0.19 0.96
N HIS A 18 22.74 0.51 1.85
CA HIS A 18 21.69 -0.07 2.71
C HIS A 18 20.27 0.17 2.17
N ALA A 19 20.13 0.65 0.93
CA ALA A 19 18.86 0.84 0.24
C ALA A 19 18.19 -0.49 -0.20
N GLU A 20 18.24 -1.53 0.64
CA GLU A 20 17.28 -2.62 0.50
C GLU A 20 15.84 -2.16 0.83
N GLU A 21 15.67 -1.02 1.51
CA GLU A 21 14.35 -0.51 1.90
C GLU A 21 13.98 0.90 1.37
N SER A 22 14.89 1.64 0.72
CA SER A 22 14.54 2.97 0.21
C SER A 22 13.82 2.90 -1.14
N ILE A 23 12.52 3.17 -1.13
CA ILE A 23 11.63 3.22 -2.31
C ILE A 23 11.93 4.45 -3.21
N MET A 24 12.87 5.33 -2.83
CA MET A 24 13.40 6.41 -3.68
C MET A 24 14.92 6.50 -3.55
N LYS A 25 15.66 6.60 -4.67
CA LYS A 25 17.13 6.73 -4.62
C LYS A 25 17.59 8.11 -4.19
N PHE A 26 16.85 9.16 -4.54
CA PHE A 26 17.17 10.54 -4.15
C PHE A 26 15.93 11.29 -3.63
N PRO A 27 15.47 11.01 -2.39
CA PRO A 27 14.29 11.66 -1.85
C PRO A 27 14.46 13.19 -1.79
N ASN A 28 13.41 13.90 -2.21
CA ASN A 28 13.27 15.36 -2.07
C ASN A 28 14.32 16.21 -2.80
N LYS A 29 15.01 15.68 -3.82
CA LYS A 29 15.92 16.48 -4.64
C LYS A 29 15.23 17.03 -5.88
N THR A 30 15.43 18.32 -6.13
CA THR A 30 15.03 18.96 -7.39
C THR A 30 15.94 18.50 -8.53
N ALA A 31 15.47 18.63 -9.77
CA ALA A 31 16.28 18.33 -10.95
C ALA A 31 17.60 19.11 -10.99
N TYR A 32 17.61 20.34 -10.45
CA TYR A 32 18.81 21.16 -10.35
C TYR A 32 19.83 20.59 -9.37
N GLU A 33 19.40 20.22 -8.15
CA GLU A 33 20.27 19.61 -7.14
C GLU A 33 20.81 18.25 -7.60
N LEU A 34 19.99 17.44 -8.27
CA LEU A 34 20.42 16.17 -8.87
C LEU A 34 21.49 16.40 -9.92
N ARG A 35 21.32 17.40 -10.78
CA ARG A 35 22.30 17.72 -11.82
C ARG A 35 23.62 18.20 -11.21
N GLN A 36 23.57 19.07 -10.19
CA GLN A 36 24.77 19.49 -9.46
C GLN A 36 25.50 18.28 -8.85
N TYR A 37 24.76 17.37 -8.22
CA TYR A 37 25.32 16.16 -7.64
C TYR A 37 25.97 15.25 -8.69
N PHE A 38 25.26 14.91 -9.77
CA PHE A 38 25.80 14.06 -10.82
C PHE A 38 27.02 14.66 -11.52
N ASN A 39 27.08 15.99 -11.65
CA ASN A 39 28.25 16.66 -12.22
C ASN A 39 29.54 16.47 -11.40
N GLN A 40 29.43 16.25 -10.08
CA GLN A 40 30.58 15.99 -9.20
C GLN A 40 31.13 14.56 -9.30
N LEU A 41 30.39 13.64 -9.93
CA LEU A 41 30.76 12.24 -10.04
C LEU A 41 31.56 11.94 -11.32
N THR A 42 32.34 10.87 -11.28
CA THR A 42 33.03 10.35 -12.47
C THR A 42 32.06 9.64 -13.40
N LEU A 43 32.41 9.54 -14.69
CA LEU A 43 31.59 8.83 -15.67
C LEU A 43 31.31 7.37 -15.24
N THR A 44 32.31 6.68 -14.70
CA THR A 44 32.17 5.31 -14.20
C THR A 44 31.14 5.22 -13.07
N GLN A 45 31.20 6.14 -12.11
CA GLN A 45 30.22 6.20 -11.01
C GLN A 45 28.80 6.47 -11.53
N LEU A 46 28.65 7.34 -12.53
CA LEU A 46 27.34 7.62 -13.11
C LEU A 46 26.75 6.42 -13.86
N ILE A 47 27.58 5.65 -14.57
CA ILE A 47 27.16 4.40 -15.24
C ILE A 47 26.73 3.35 -14.22
N GLU A 48 27.44 3.24 -13.09
CA GLU A 48 27.06 2.32 -12.01
C GLU A 48 25.71 2.70 -11.39
N ILE A 49 25.52 4.00 -11.10
CA ILE A 49 24.22 4.50 -10.64
C ILE A 49 23.13 4.21 -11.68
N ASN A 50 23.40 4.40 -12.97
CA ASN A 50 22.44 4.14 -14.03
C ASN A 50 21.97 2.68 -14.05
N ARG A 51 22.92 1.73 -14.01
CA ARG A 51 22.61 0.29 -13.94
C ARG A 51 21.77 -0.07 -12.73
N SER A 52 21.97 0.62 -11.61
CA SER A 52 21.24 0.36 -10.38
C SER A 52 19.76 0.77 -10.43
N TYR A 53 19.29 1.50 -11.45
CA TYR A 53 17.87 1.85 -11.64
C TYR A 53 17.02 0.71 -12.19
N GLU A 54 17.60 -0.21 -12.97
CA GLU A 54 16.87 -1.34 -13.54
C GLU A 54 16.18 -2.20 -12.45
N PRO A 55 16.90 -2.75 -11.45
CA PRO A 55 16.26 -3.50 -10.36
C PRO A 55 15.31 -2.64 -9.51
N HIS A 56 15.50 -1.33 -9.47
CA HIS A 56 14.60 -0.41 -8.77
C HIS A 56 13.24 -0.31 -9.48
N PHE A 57 13.22 -0.13 -10.81
CA PHE A 57 11.98 -0.13 -11.58
C PHE A 57 11.27 -1.48 -11.53
N TYR A 58 12.02 -2.58 -11.60
CA TYR A 58 11.42 -3.92 -11.45
C TYR A 58 10.67 -4.07 -10.12
N ARG A 59 11.28 -3.64 -9.00
CA ARG A 59 10.63 -3.67 -7.68
C ARG A 59 9.38 -2.77 -7.60
N LEU A 60 9.41 -1.59 -8.23
CA LEU A 60 8.25 -0.71 -8.28
C LEU A 60 7.11 -1.35 -9.08
N ASP A 61 7.41 -1.94 -10.23
CA ASP A 61 6.42 -2.56 -11.12
C ASP A 61 5.83 -3.84 -10.51
N ASP A 62 6.64 -4.64 -9.84
CA ASP A 62 6.18 -5.79 -9.07
C ASP A 62 5.22 -5.37 -7.94
N ARG A 63 5.57 -4.35 -7.16
CA ARG A 63 4.69 -3.84 -6.10
C ARG A 63 3.39 -3.22 -6.62
N ILE A 64 3.43 -2.49 -7.73
CA ILE A 64 2.22 -1.96 -8.38
C ILE A 64 1.33 -3.11 -8.87
N SER A 65 1.95 -4.16 -9.43
CA SER A 65 1.24 -5.36 -9.87
C SER A 65 0.60 -6.10 -8.69
N GLN A 66 1.30 -6.25 -7.56
CA GLN A 66 0.75 -6.80 -6.32
C GLN A 66 -0.42 -5.98 -5.79
N CYS A 67 -0.33 -4.64 -5.82
CA CYS A 67 -1.47 -3.78 -5.47
C CYS A 67 -2.66 -4.01 -6.40
N THR A 68 -2.42 -4.14 -7.70
CA THR A 68 -3.48 -4.37 -8.70
C THR A 68 -4.17 -5.71 -8.50
N VAL A 69 -3.40 -6.79 -8.32
CA VAL A 69 -3.93 -8.13 -8.01
C VAL A 69 -4.69 -8.12 -6.68
N GLY A 70 -4.13 -7.45 -5.67
CA GLY A 70 -4.78 -7.26 -4.38
C GLY A 70 -6.12 -6.53 -4.51
N LEU A 71 -6.18 -5.45 -5.28
CA LEU A 71 -7.42 -4.70 -5.53
C LEU A 71 -8.48 -5.56 -6.20
N ILE A 72 -8.12 -6.37 -7.20
CA ILE A 72 -9.07 -7.29 -7.86
C ILE A 72 -9.68 -8.26 -6.84
N SER A 73 -8.83 -8.90 -6.03
CA SER A 73 -9.26 -9.87 -5.02
C SER A 73 -10.14 -9.24 -3.94
N VAL A 74 -9.73 -8.09 -3.40
CA VAL A 74 -10.45 -7.40 -2.32
C VAL A 74 -11.77 -6.83 -2.83
N ASN A 75 -11.85 -6.31 -4.05
CA ASN A 75 -13.11 -5.89 -4.67
C ASN A 75 -14.07 -7.05 -4.88
N ALA A 76 -13.59 -8.21 -5.35
CA ALA A 76 -14.42 -9.40 -5.50
C ALA A 76 -15.01 -9.83 -4.14
N ARG A 77 -14.21 -9.77 -3.07
CA ARG A 77 -14.68 -10.02 -1.70
C ARG A 77 -15.72 -9.00 -1.25
N LEU A 78 -15.52 -7.71 -1.55
CA LEU A 78 -16.51 -6.67 -1.21
C LEU A 78 -17.84 -6.95 -1.89
N ILE A 79 -17.85 -7.28 -3.18
CA ILE A 79 -19.07 -7.62 -3.93
C ILE A 79 -19.79 -8.81 -3.27
N ALA A 80 -19.05 -9.87 -2.93
CA ALA A 80 -19.61 -11.04 -2.26
C ALA A 80 -20.21 -10.71 -0.88
N LEU A 81 -19.54 -9.87 -0.08
CA LEU A 81 -20.05 -9.43 1.22
C LEU A 81 -21.31 -8.57 1.08
N THR A 82 -21.35 -7.66 0.10
CA THR A 82 -22.53 -6.83 -0.17
C THR A 82 -23.73 -7.68 -0.61
N GLN A 83 -23.50 -8.68 -1.48
CA GLN A 83 -24.54 -9.64 -1.86
C GLN A 83 -25.02 -10.46 -0.65
N ARG A 84 -24.09 -10.91 0.21
CA ARG A 84 -24.43 -11.61 1.45
C ARG A 84 -25.27 -10.73 2.38
N LYS A 85 -24.90 -9.44 2.55
CA LYS A 85 -25.66 -8.48 3.33
C LYS A 85 -27.08 -8.34 2.80
N GLN A 86 -27.23 -8.09 1.51
CA GLN A 86 -28.54 -7.95 0.87
C GLN A 86 -29.42 -9.20 1.05
N ALA A 87 -28.85 -10.39 0.88
CA ALA A 87 -29.56 -11.65 1.12
C ALA A 87 -29.94 -11.83 2.59
N TYR A 88 -29.08 -11.40 3.52
CA TYR A 88 -29.36 -11.45 4.95
C TYR A 88 -30.47 -10.50 5.36
N GLU A 89 -30.47 -9.27 4.82
CA GLU A 89 -31.53 -8.27 5.02
C GLU A 89 -32.91 -8.78 4.58
N GLN A 90 -32.97 -9.55 3.49
CA GLN A 90 -34.21 -10.17 3.03
C GLN A 90 -34.79 -11.22 3.99
N THR A 91 -34.02 -11.69 4.98
CA THR A 91 -34.52 -12.64 5.98
C THR A 91 -35.22 -11.98 7.16
N LEU A 92 -35.22 -10.64 7.23
CA LEU A 92 -35.74 -9.87 8.38
C LEU A 92 -37.18 -10.23 8.73
N GLU A 93 -38.08 -10.31 7.74
CA GLU A 93 -39.49 -10.66 7.98
C GLU A 93 -39.63 -12.03 8.67
N ALA A 94 -38.85 -13.03 8.24
CA ALA A 94 -38.84 -14.35 8.86
C ALA A 94 -38.20 -14.35 10.27
N VAL A 95 -37.30 -13.41 10.55
CA VAL A 95 -36.74 -13.18 11.90
C VAL A 95 -37.79 -12.53 12.80
N GLU A 96 -38.51 -11.52 12.32
CA GLU A 96 -39.57 -10.84 13.07
C GLU A 96 -40.69 -11.81 13.49
N LEU A 97 -41.08 -12.73 12.60
CA LEU A 97 -42.04 -13.78 12.93
C LEU A 97 -41.54 -14.70 14.04
N ARG A 98 -40.28 -15.13 13.97
CA ARG A 98 -39.65 -15.97 15.01
C ARG A 98 -39.46 -15.21 16.32
N GLU A 99 -39.17 -13.91 16.26
CA GLU A 99 -39.08 -13.04 17.42
C GLU A 99 -40.44 -12.91 18.12
N ALA A 100 -41.53 -12.75 17.35
CA ALA A 100 -42.87 -12.72 17.92
C ALA A 100 -43.25 -14.02 18.64
N GLU A 101 -42.84 -15.17 18.10
CA GLU A 101 -43.00 -16.48 18.77
C GLU A 101 -42.13 -16.58 20.02
N TYR A 102 -40.87 -16.18 19.94
CA TYR A 102 -39.94 -16.14 21.05
C TYR A 102 -40.48 -15.28 22.21
N GLN A 103 -41.01 -14.09 21.93
CA GLN A 103 -41.59 -13.20 22.93
C GLN A 103 -42.83 -13.79 23.61
N LYS A 104 -43.66 -14.55 22.87
CA LYS A 104 -44.79 -15.30 23.46
C LYS A 104 -44.30 -16.38 24.44
N VAL A 105 -43.28 -17.14 24.05
CA VAL A 105 -42.68 -18.17 24.91
C VAL A 105 -42.04 -17.52 26.13
N LEU A 106 -41.29 -16.43 25.96
CA LEU A 106 -40.69 -15.68 27.05
C LEU A 106 -41.76 -15.18 28.03
N ALA A 107 -42.84 -14.56 27.55
CA ALA A 107 -43.94 -14.10 28.40
C ALA A 107 -44.56 -15.24 29.21
N SER A 108 -44.81 -16.40 28.58
CA SER A 108 -45.31 -17.60 29.27
C SER A 108 -44.33 -18.10 30.33
N VAL A 109 -43.03 -18.07 30.06
CA VAL A 109 -42.00 -18.41 31.04
C VAL A 109 -42.02 -17.43 32.21
N LEU A 110 -42.24 -16.13 32.00
CA LEU A 110 -42.25 -15.14 33.08
C LEU A 110 -43.50 -15.21 33.97
N ASP A 111 -44.61 -15.70 33.43
CA ASP A 111 -45.88 -15.87 34.15
C ASP A 111 -45.89 -17.08 35.11
N ASP A 112 -44.89 -17.97 35.03
CA ASP A 112 -44.78 -19.12 35.94
C ASP A 112 -44.63 -18.65 37.41
N SER A 113 -45.59 -19.04 38.25
CA SER A 113 -45.61 -18.74 39.68
C SER A 113 -44.39 -19.30 40.44
N SER A 114 -43.77 -20.37 39.94
CA SER A 114 -42.59 -21.00 40.54
C SER A 114 -41.32 -20.24 40.18
N ARG A 115 -40.62 -19.71 41.20
CA ARG A 115 -39.32 -19.06 41.01
C ARG A 115 -38.26 -20.02 40.42
N THR A 116 -38.28 -21.29 40.81
CA THR A 116 -37.36 -22.31 40.29
C THR A 116 -37.71 -22.70 38.86
N GLY A 117 -39.02 -22.83 38.54
CA GLY A 117 -39.51 -23.09 37.19
C GLY A 117 -39.08 -22.00 36.21
N ARG A 118 -39.31 -20.73 36.58
CA ARG A 118 -38.84 -19.56 35.81
C ARG A 118 -37.35 -19.55 35.55
N PHE A 119 -36.53 -19.85 36.56
CA PHE A 119 -35.08 -19.86 36.43
C PHE A 119 -34.60 -20.92 35.44
N LEU A 120 -35.12 -22.15 35.55
CA LEU A 120 -34.76 -23.25 34.66
C LEU A 120 -35.25 -23.00 33.23
N ALA A 121 -36.47 -22.50 33.07
CA ALA A 121 -37.06 -22.19 31.78
C ALA A 121 -36.33 -21.02 31.07
N ARG A 122 -35.94 -19.97 31.79
CA ARG A 122 -35.08 -18.90 31.23
C ARG A 122 -33.71 -19.43 30.78
N LYS A 123 -33.12 -20.36 31.52
CA LYS A 123 -31.83 -20.96 31.17
C LYS A 123 -31.93 -21.87 29.93
N ALA A 124 -33.09 -22.49 29.72
CA ALA A 124 -33.38 -23.30 28.54
C ALA A 124 -33.75 -22.47 27.30
N LEU A 125 -34.17 -21.21 27.51
CA LEU A 125 -34.47 -20.29 26.43
C LEU A 125 -33.17 -19.90 25.70
N SER A 126 -33.18 -20.00 24.37
CA SER A 126 -32.07 -19.54 23.53
C SER A 126 -31.98 -18.01 23.48
N ALA A 127 -30.95 -17.48 22.83
CA ALA A 127 -30.89 -16.04 22.50
C ALA A 127 -32.10 -15.62 21.64
N SER A 128 -32.44 -14.33 21.70
CA SER A 128 -33.49 -13.77 20.85
C SER A 128 -33.10 -13.92 19.37
N PRO A 129 -34.04 -14.35 18.51
CA PRO A 129 -33.86 -14.33 17.06
C PRO A 129 -33.42 -12.96 16.54
N MET A 130 -33.99 -11.86 17.05
CA MET A 130 -33.62 -10.51 16.66
C MET A 130 -32.21 -10.14 17.13
N GLU A 131 -31.84 -10.44 18.38
CA GLU A 131 -30.48 -10.21 18.88
C GLU A 131 -29.42 -10.94 18.04
N THR A 132 -29.71 -12.19 17.67
CA THR A 132 -28.83 -12.99 16.81
C THR A 132 -28.72 -12.38 15.42
N TYR A 133 -29.84 -11.87 14.90
CA TYR A 133 -29.88 -11.21 13.60
C TYR A 133 -29.05 -9.92 13.57
N ASP A 134 -29.26 -9.04 14.54
CA ASP A 134 -28.54 -7.78 14.63
C ASP A 134 -27.03 -8.01 14.79
N PHE A 135 -26.65 -9.02 15.58
CA PHE A 135 -25.24 -9.39 15.76
C PHE A 135 -24.59 -9.85 14.44
N GLU A 136 -25.24 -10.71 13.68
CA GLU A 136 -24.73 -11.18 12.39
C GLU A 136 -24.70 -10.07 11.34
N LEU A 137 -25.72 -9.21 11.30
CA LEU A 137 -25.74 -8.06 10.40
C LEU A 137 -24.57 -7.12 10.73
N PHE A 138 -24.36 -6.80 12.00
CA PHE A 138 -23.23 -6.01 12.47
C PHE A 138 -21.88 -6.62 12.07
N ASN A 139 -21.73 -7.94 12.18
CA ASN A 139 -20.50 -8.63 11.75
C ASN A 139 -20.27 -8.49 10.24
N ILE A 140 -21.30 -8.64 9.43
CA ILE A 140 -21.22 -8.45 7.97
C ILE A 140 -20.82 -7.01 7.64
N GLU A 141 -21.44 -6.02 8.29
CA GLU A 141 -21.14 -4.61 8.08
C GLU A 141 -19.71 -4.27 8.49
N THR A 142 -19.25 -4.78 9.63
CA THR A 142 -17.87 -4.61 10.10
C THR A 142 -16.87 -5.18 9.10
N GLU A 143 -17.16 -6.35 8.54
CA GLU A 143 -16.34 -6.96 7.50
C GLU A 143 -16.32 -6.14 6.21
N ILE A 144 -17.47 -5.59 5.79
CA ILE A 144 -17.56 -4.66 4.65
C ILE A 144 -16.67 -3.44 4.90
N SER A 145 -16.80 -2.78 6.06
CA SER A 145 -15.97 -1.61 6.40
C SER A 145 -14.48 -1.94 6.39
N ARG A 146 -14.08 -3.10 6.94
CA ARG A 146 -12.68 -3.54 6.94
C ARG A 146 -12.14 -3.75 5.52
N VAL A 147 -12.93 -4.37 4.65
CA VAL A 147 -12.57 -4.62 3.25
C VAL A 147 -12.49 -3.30 2.47
N SER A 148 -13.43 -2.38 2.67
CA SER A 148 -13.41 -1.04 2.06
C SER A 148 -12.16 -0.25 2.45
N ASN A 149 -11.81 -0.22 3.75
CA ASN A 149 -10.57 0.42 4.20
C ASN A 149 -9.33 -0.19 3.55
N LYS A 150 -9.33 -1.51 3.32
CA LYS A 150 -8.21 -2.17 2.65
C LYS A 150 -8.09 -1.77 1.17
N ILE A 151 -9.22 -1.53 0.49
CA ILE A 151 -9.25 -1.01 -0.88
C ILE A 151 -8.61 0.38 -0.91
N GLU A 152 -9.02 1.28 -0.01
CA GLU A 152 -8.47 2.64 0.08
C GLU A 152 -6.96 2.62 0.30
N GLN A 153 -6.47 1.80 1.24
CA GLN A 153 -5.03 1.64 1.48
C GLN A 153 -4.26 1.15 0.25
N LEU A 154 -4.83 0.21 -0.51
CA LEU A 154 -4.21 -0.30 -1.72
C LEU A 154 -4.18 0.74 -2.84
N ILE A 155 -5.24 1.54 -2.98
CA ILE A 155 -5.31 2.65 -3.94
C ILE A 155 -4.27 3.73 -3.58
N GLU A 156 -4.20 4.12 -2.32
CA GLU A 156 -3.22 5.09 -1.82
C GLU A 156 -1.79 4.60 -2.07
N THR A 157 -1.51 3.35 -1.71
CA THR A 157 -0.20 2.72 -1.95
C THR A 157 0.14 2.67 -3.43
N SER A 158 -0.81 2.30 -4.30
CA SER A 158 -0.59 2.27 -5.74
C SER A 158 -0.28 3.65 -6.29
N THR A 159 -1.02 4.68 -5.85
CA THR A 159 -0.82 6.07 -6.27
C THR A 159 0.55 6.60 -5.86
N ASP A 160 0.97 6.33 -4.63
CA ASP A 160 2.30 6.66 -4.14
C ASP A 160 3.41 5.95 -4.93
N LEU A 161 3.25 4.65 -5.22
CA LEU A 161 4.21 3.89 -6.04
C LEU A 161 4.30 4.44 -7.47
N GLU A 162 3.19 4.80 -8.09
CA GLU A 162 3.19 5.43 -9.41
C GLU A 162 3.88 6.79 -9.39
N GLN A 163 3.64 7.61 -8.37
CA GLN A 163 4.32 8.88 -8.21
C GLN A 163 5.83 8.68 -8.07
N LYS A 164 6.25 7.70 -7.27
CA LYS A 164 7.67 7.32 -7.10
C LYS A 164 8.28 6.85 -8.41
N LYS A 165 7.58 6.03 -9.19
CA LYS A 165 8.02 5.62 -10.53
C LYS A 165 8.23 6.82 -11.45
N ARG A 166 7.29 7.78 -11.49
CA ARG A 166 7.43 9.01 -12.28
C ARG A 166 8.64 9.84 -11.86
N ARG A 167 8.90 9.96 -10.56
CA ARG A 167 10.07 10.66 -10.03
C ARG A 167 11.37 9.96 -10.41
N ALA A 168 11.45 8.63 -10.25
CA ALA A 168 12.61 7.84 -10.64
C ALA A 168 12.92 7.95 -12.15
N VAL A 169 11.89 8.02 -13.01
CA VAL A 169 12.07 8.30 -14.45
C VAL A 169 12.68 9.68 -14.68
N SER A 170 12.22 10.70 -13.96
CA SER A 170 12.80 12.05 -14.03
C SER A 170 14.26 12.07 -13.58
N GLU A 171 14.57 11.38 -12.47
CA GLU A 171 15.94 11.25 -11.95
C GLU A 171 16.86 10.58 -12.97
N LEU A 172 16.42 9.46 -13.56
CA LEU A 172 17.16 8.75 -14.60
C LEU A 172 17.39 9.61 -15.84
N ARG A 173 16.41 10.43 -16.23
CA ARG A 173 16.55 11.37 -17.36
C ARG A 173 17.64 12.41 -17.09
N THR A 174 17.67 12.99 -15.89
CA THR A 174 18.73 13.93 -15.48
C THR A 174 20.10 13.24 -15.48
N LEU A 175 20.18 12.02 -14.94
CA LEU A 175 21.41 11.22 -14.93
C LEU A 175 21.94 10.97 -16.34
N ASN A 176 21.07 10.52 -17.25
CA ASN A 176 21.43 10.25 -18.64
C ASN A 176 21.93 11.51 -19.37
N SER A 177 21.31 12.66 -19.12
CA SER A 177 21.78 13.95 -19.67
C SER A 177 23.22 14.25 -19.24
N VAL A 178 23.53 14.09 -17.95
CA VAL A 178 24.87 14.36 -17.41
C VAL A 178 25.91 13.35 -17.92
N ILE A 179 25.52 12.07 -18.07
CA ILE A 179 26.37 11.03 -18.67
C ILE A 179 26.74 11.43 -20.10
N GLU A 180 25.76 11.86 -20.89
CA GLU A 180 25.96 12.25 -22.28
C GLU A 180 26.86 13.48 -22.40
N GLU A 181 26.61 14.52 -21.60
CA GLU A 181 27.47 15.71 -21.53
C GLU A 181 28.93 15.32 -21.21
N LYS A 182 29.17 14.47 -20.21
CA LYS A 182 30.52 14.02 -19.84
C LYS A 182 31.19 13.17 -20.92
N ARG A 183 30.43 12.36 -21.66
CA ARG A 183 30.97 11.59 -22.80
C ARG A 183 31.44 12.50 -23.92
N GLN A 184 30.65 13.53 -24.22
CA GLN A 184 30.99 14.53 -25.25
C GLN A 184 32.26 15.30 -24.87
N TYR A 185 32.37 15.79 -23.63
CA TYR A 185 33.59 16.47 -23.17
C TYR A 185 34.85 15.59 -23.27
N LEU A 186 34.74 14.29 -22.96
CA LEU A 186 35.87 13.37 -23.10
C LEU A 186 36.24 13.10 -24.56
N ALA A 187 35.25 13.03 -25.45
CA ALA A 187 35.49 12.87 -26.89
C ALA A 187 36.18 14.12 -27.49
N ASP A 188 35.72 15.32 -27.13
CA ASP A 188 36.26 16.59 -27.62
C ASP A 188 37.69 16.86 -27.08
N ALA A 189 37.94 16.50 -25.82
CA ALA A 189 39.27 16.58 -25.21
C ALA A 189 40.27 15.59 -25.86
N SER A 190 39.78 14.47 -26.38
CA SER A 190 40.61 13.48 -27.09
C SER A 190 40.96 13.91 -28.51
N GLN A 191 40.10 14.68 -29.17
CA GLN A 191 40.32 15.21 -30.52
C GLN A 191 41.27 16.41 -30.55
N THR A 192 41.28 17.23 -29.50
CA THR A 192 42.17 18.39 -29.37
C THR A 192 43.62 18.04 -28.96
N ALA A 193 43.87 16.79 -28.57
CA ALA A 193 45.19 16.31 -28.15
C ALA A 193 46.00 15.59 -29.26
N GLN A 194 45.50 15.50 -30.51
CA GLN A 194 46.31 15.02 -31.64
C GLN A 194 47.26 16.14 -32.10
N PRO A 195 48.59 15.99 -31.98
CA PRO A 195 49.51 16.94 -32.59
C PRO A 195 49.41 16.78 -34.10
N SER A 196 49.18 17.89 -34.80
CA SER A 196 49.43 18.03 -36.22
C SER A 196 50.91 17.78 -36.48
N ILE A 197 51.26 16.53 -36.80
CA ILE A 197 52.57 16.18 -37.33
C ILE A 197 52.57 16.68 -38.78
N SER A 198 53.20 17.83 -39.00
CA SER A 198 53.68 18.30 -40.31
C SER A 198 55.10 17.83 -40.54
#